data_AF-A0A399YGK0-F1
#
_entry.id   AF-A0A399YGK0-F1
#
_cell.length_a   1.000
_cell.length_b   1.000
_cell.length_c   1.000
_cell.angle_alpha   90.00
_cell.angle_beta   90.00
_cell.angle_gamma   90.00
#
_symmetry.space_group_name_H-M   'P 1'
#
loop_
_entity.id
_entity.type
_entity.pdbx_description
1 polymer ?
#
loop_
_entity_poly.entity_id
_entity_poly.type
_entity_poly.pdbx_seq_one_letter_code
_entity_poly.pdbx_strand_id
1 'polypeptide(L)'
;MPQQEQPDARPWVPDRPSVRSLGRAVQDCRGCELWEDAVKHFRFEQRGRRRIHRSPELRHLVACHPWLEAELGVVDPDVVVCLGTSAGRAVLGRPVRIGAERGTVMEGPGGRDAVVTTHPSAVLRLRAREGYDEAFAALVDDLRTAGAAGTGRDTTRTGDDG
;
A
#
# COMPACT_ATOMS: atom_id res chain seq x y z
N MET A 1 12.20 -29.88 -6.61
CA MET A 1 11.74 -29.51 -5.25
C MET A 1 10.30 -29.06 -5.41
N PRO A 2 9.30 -29.71 -4.79
CA PRO A 2 7.93 -29.21 -4.85
C PRO A 2 7.93 -27.80 -4.24
N GLN A 3 7.40 -26.83 -4.98
CA GLN A 3 7.17 -25.49 -4.43
C GLN A 3 6.16 -25.67 -3.31
N GLN A 4 6.61 -25.60 -2.05
CA GLN A 4 5.67 -25.50 -0.93
C GLN A 4 4.80 -24.29 -1.22
N GLU A 5 3.48 -24.52 -1.27
CA GLU A 5 2.47 -23.49 -1.48
C GLU A 5 2.73 -22.41 -0.43
N GLN A 6 3.20 -21.23 -0.87
CA GLN A 6 3.48 -20.15 0.08
C GLN A 6 2.15 -19.75 0.70
N PRO A 7 2.04 -19.76 2.04
CA PRO A 7 0.83 -19.26 2.67
C PRO A 7 0.60 -17.82 2.21
N ASP A 8 -0.66 -17.50 1.93
CA ASP A 8 -1.10 -16.14 1.61
C ASP A 8 -2.37 -15.80 2.37
N ALA A 9 -2.83 -14.56 2.25
CA ALA A 9 -3.96 -14.06 3.00
C ALA A 9 -5.34 -14.51 2.49
N ARG A 10 -5.46 -15.18 1.32
CA ARG A 10 -6.78 -15.44 0.71
C ARG A 10 -7.77 -16.13 1.66
N PRO A 11 -7.38 -17.18 2.43
CA PRO A 11 -8.30 -17.83 3.37
C PRO A 11 -8.86 -16.94 4.49
N TRP A 12 -8.24 -15.78 4.74
CA TRP A 12 -8.64 -14.84 5.78
C TRP A 12 -9.45 -13.65 5.25
N VAL A 13 -9.50 -13.47 3.93
CA VAL A 13 -10.32 -12.43 3.30
C VAL A 13 -11.78 -12.92 3.23
N PRO A 14 -12.76 -12.17 3.77
CA PRO A 14 -14.16 -12.57 3.69
C PRO A 14 -14.69 -12.60 2.26
N ASP A 15 -15.49 -13.61 1.91
CA ASP A 15 -16.14 -13.75 0.59
C ASP A 15 -17.00 -12.55 0.19
N ARG A 16 -17.60 -11.86 1.19
CA ARG A 16 -18.37 -10.63 1.01
C ARG A 16 -17.68 -9.49 1.76
N PRO A 17 -16.67 -8.86 1.15
CA PRO A 17 -15.87 -7.85 1.81
C PRO A 17 -16.65 -6.53 1.95
N SER A 18 -16.41 -5.86 3.07
CA SER A 18 -16.87 -4.51 3.42
C SER A 18 -15.80 -3.90 4.31
N VAL A 19 -15.73 -2.58 4.42
CA VAL A 19 -14.71 -1.92 5.28
C VAL A 19 -14.73 -2.50 6.71
N ARG A 20 -15.94 -2.74 7.23
CA ARG A 20 -16.12 -3.33 8.57
C ARG A 20 -15.68 -4.79 8.63
N SER A 21 -16.07 -5.64 7.67
CA SER A 21 -15.72 -7.06 7.70
C SER A 21 -14.23 -7.27 7.48
N LEU A 22 -13.61 -6.51 6.57
CA LEU A 22 -12.17 -6.50 6.35
C LEU A 22 -11.41 -6.08 7.63
N GLY A 23 -11.79 -4.95 8.22
CA GLY A 23 -11.15 -4.44 9.44
C GLY A 23 -11.22 -5.39 10.64
N ARG A 24 -12.29 -6.20 10.73
CA ARG A 24 -12.42 -7.26 11.73
C ARG A 24 -11.55 -8.47 11.38
N ALA A 25 -11.68 -9.00 10.16
CA ALA A 25 -11.05 -10.25 9.75
C ALA A 25 -9.52 -10.16 9.69
N VAL A 26 -8.96 -8.99 9.33
CA VAL A 26 -7.51 -8.81 9.28
C VAL A 26 -6.83 -9.04 10.63
N GLN A 27 -7.52 -8.85 11.77
CA GLN A 27 -6.94 -9.08 13.10
C GLN A 27 -6.56 -10.56 13.32
N ASP A 28 -7.25 -11.47 12.65
CA ASP A 28 -7.07 -12.92 12.77
C ASP A 28 -6.21 -13.50 11.62
N CYS A 29 -5.73 -12.64 10.71
CA CYS A 29 -4.93 -13.05 9.57
C CYS A 29 -3.64 -13.76 10.01
N ARG A 30 -3.36 -14.91 9.40
CA ARG A 30 -2.11 -15.67 9.56
C ARG A 30 -1.46 -16.03 8.22
N GLY A 31 -1.83 -15.30 7.16
CA GLY A 31 -1.39 -15.57 5.78
C GLY A 31 0.10 -15.32 5.51
N CYS A 32 0.85 -14.68 6.41
CA CYS A 32 2.31 -14.59 6.34
C CYS A 32 2.94 -14.42 7.72
N GLU A 33 4.23 -14.70 7.86
CA GLU A 33 4.98 -14.69 9.13
C GLU A 33 4.97 -13.34 9.87
N LEU A 34 4.49 -12.26 9.24
CA LEU A 34 4.26 -11.01 9.95
C LEU A 34 3.36 -11.20 11.16
N TRP A 35 2.45 -12.17 11.18
CA TRP A 35 1.59 -12.39 12.34
C TRP A 35 2.34 -12.83 13.61
N GLU A 36 3.50 -13.49 13.46
CA GLU A 36 4.25 -14.05 14.59
C GLU A 36 4.89 -12.96 15.44
N ASP A 37 5.45 -11.96 14.75
CA ASP A 37 6.14 -10.85 15.40
C ASP A 37 5.28 -9.57 15.44
N ALA A 38 4.24 -9.41 14.63
CA ALA A 38 3.53 -8.13 14.55
C ALA A 38 2.40 -7.99 15.57
N VAL A 39 2.34 -6.81 16.21
CA VAL A 39 1.16 -6.38 16.96
C VAL A 39 0.04 -5.91 16.03
N LYS A 40 0.34 -5.51 14.79
CA LYS A 40 -0.60 -5.01 13.75
C LYS A 40 -0.02 -5.08 12.32
N HIS A 41 0.43 -6.25 11.84
CA HIS A 41 1.10 -6.41 10.52
C HIS A 41 2.30 -5.47 10.27
N PHE A 42 3.02 -5.12 11.33
CA PHE A 42 4.24 -4.31 11.31
C PHE A 42 5.45 -5.21 11.57
N ARG A 43 6.31 -5.37 10.57
CA ARG A 43 7.56 -6.11 10.72
C ARG A 43 8.55 -5.32 11.58
N PHE A 44 9.12 -5.97 12.59
CA PHE A 44 10.20 -5.39 13.37
C PHE A 44 11.27 -6.42 13.74
N GLU A 45 12.43 -5.92 14.13
CA GLU A 45 13.47 -6.70 14.82
C GLU A 45 13.59 -6.19 16.26
N GLN A 46 13.61 -7.12 17.23
CA GLN A 46 13.78 -6.78 18.63
C GLN A 46 15.26 -6.47 18.91
N ARG A 47 15.57 -5.25 19.37
CA ARG A 47 16.92 -4.87 19.85
C ARG A 47 16.84 -4.34 21.28
N GLY A 48 17.20 -5.20 22.22
CA GLY A 48 17.07 -4.92 23.65
C GLY A 48 15.60 -4.65 24.01
N ARG A 49 15.29 -3.45 24.51
CA ARG A 49 13.91 -3.02 24.84
C ARG A 49 13.18 -2.33 23.67
N ARG A 50 13.84 -2.09 22.53
CA ARG A 50 13.27 -1.36 21.39
C ARG A 50 12.92 -2.29 20.23
N ARG A 51 11.79 -2.02 19.59
CA ARG A 51 11.37 -2.64 18.33
C ARG A 51 11.79 -1.73 17.18
N ILE A 52 12.58 -2.24 16.25
CA ILE A 52 13.06 -1.47 15.10
C ILE A 52 12.32 -1.93 13.85
N HIS A 53 11.62 -1.01 13.20
CA HIS A 53 10.94 -1.29 11.92
C HIS A 53 11.90 -1.94 10.93
N ARG A 54 11.44 -3.02 10.29
CA ARG A 54 12.10 -3.63 9.14
C ARG A 54 11.18 -3.54 7.94
N SER A 55 11.73 -3.15 6.80
CA SER A 55 10.95 -3.16 5.57
C SER A 55 10.43 -4.58 5.28
N PRO A 56 9.20 -4.73 4.78
CA PRO A 56 8.72 -6.01 4.32
C PRO A 56 9.53 -6.49 3.12
N GLU A 57 9.77 -7.79 3.07
CA GLU A 57 10.30 -8.47 1.89
C GLU A 57 9.18 -8.79 0.89
N LEU A 58 9.55 -9.12 -0.35
CA LEU A 58 8.61 -9.39 -1.44
C LEU A 58 7.56 -10.45 -1.06
N ARG A 59 7.95 -11.54 -0.40
CA ARG A 59 6.99 -12.60 -0.02
C ARG A 59 5.87 -12.10 0.88
N HIS A 60 6.13 -11.12 1.75
CA HIS A 60 5.08 -10.52 2.58
C HIS A 60 4.14 -9.66 1.74
N LEU A 61 4.67 -8.92 0.75
CA LEU A 61 3.83 -8.13 -0.17
C LEU A 61 2.92 -9.05 -0.97
N VAL A 62 3.45 -10.18 -1.47
CA VAL A 62 2.69 -11.18 -2.22
C VAL A 62 1.63 -11.83 -1.34
N ALA A 63 2.02 -12.29 -0.15
CA ALA A 63 1.09 -12.94 0.77
C ALA A 63 -0.04 -12.02 1.25
N CYS A 64 0.23 -10.72 1.43
CA CYS A 64 -0.78 -9.74 1.80
C CYS A 64 -1.57 -9.15 0.62
N HIS A 65 -1.21 -9.47 -0.63
CA HIS A 65 -1.88 -8.91 -1.81
C HIS A 65 -3.41 -9.12 -1.86
N PRO A 66 -3.95 -10.28 -1.44
CA PRO A 66 -5.40 -10.49 -1.38
C PRO A 66 -6.16 -9.45 -0.55
N TRP A 67 -5.55 -8.94 0.53
CA TRP A 67 -6.14 -7.85 1.32
C TRP A 67 -6.20 -6.56 0.53
N LEU A 68 -5.12 -6.19 -0.15
CA LEU A 68 -5.05 -4.98 -0.97
C LEU A 68 -6.10 -5.03 -2.09
N GLU A 69 -6.24 -6.16 -2.77
CA GLU A 69 -7.27 -6.32 -3.81
C GLU A 69 -8.68 -6.17 -3.25
N ALA A 70 -8.96 -6.78 -2.09
CA ALA A 70 -10.27 -6.66 -1.44
C ALA A 70 -10.56 -5.24 -0.95
N GLU A 71 -9.57 -4.55 -0.38
CA GLU A 71 -9.69 -3.16 0.04
C GLU A 71 -9.96 -2.22 -1.15
N LEU A 72 -9.21 -2.38 -2.23
CA LEU A 72 -9.41 -1.59 -3.46
C LEU A 72 -10.78 -1.87 -4.10
N GLY A 73 -11.26 -3.13 -4.07
CA GLY A 73 -12.58 -3.48 -4.56
C GLY A 73 -13.73 -2.91 -3.73
N VAL A 74 -13.55 -2.78 -2.41
CA VAL A 74 -14.57 -2.23 -1.51
C VAL A 74 -14.59 -0.70 -1.52
N VAL A 75 -13.41 -0.06 -1.53
CA VAL A 75 -13.30 1.40 -1.50
C VAL A 75 -13.54 2.00 -2.89
N ASP A 76 -13.18 1.25 -3.93
CA ASP A 76 -13.21 1.66 -5.34
C ASP A 76 -12.63 3.07 -5.58
N PRO A 77 -11.37 3.33 -5.21
CA PRO A 77 -10.80 4.67 -5.33
C PRO A 77 -10.45 5.01 -6.78
N ASP A 78 -10.65 6.28 -7.15
CA ASP A 78 -10.24 6.79 -8.46
C ASP A 78 -8.72 6.80 -8.64
N VAL A 79 -8.00 7.08 -7.54
CA VAL A 79 -6.55 7.19 -7.49
C VAL A 79 -5.99 6.54 -6.24
N VAL A 80 -4.91 5.79 -6.39
CA VAL A 80 -4.17 5.15 -5.29
C VAL A 80 -2.82 5.85 -5.09
N VAL A 81 -2.64 6.50 -3.95
CA VAL A 81 -1.37 7.14 -3.60
C VAL A 81 -0.43 6.16 -2.89
N CYS A 82 0.67 5.84 -3.55
CA CYS A 82 1.67 4.89 -3.10
C CYS A 82 2.81 5.60 -2.36
N LEU A 83 2.77 5.57 -1.02
CA LEU A 83 3.78 6.16 -0.16
C LEU A 83 5.06 5.30 -0.11
N GLY A 84 6.03 5.59 -0.96
CA GLY A 84 7.32 4.91 -1.02
C GLY A 84 7.34 3.61 -1.84
N THR A 85 8.51 2.97 -1.87
CA THR A 85 8.81 1.87 -2.82
C THR A 85 8.01 0.60 -2.55
N SER A 86 7.75 0.26 -1.29
CA SER A 86 7.00 -0.94 -0.91
C SER A 86 5.53 -0.83 -1.33
N ALA A 87 4.90 0.32 -1.07
CA ALA A 87 3.54 0.60 -1.51
C ALA A 87 3.44 0.63 -3.04
N GLY A 88 4.36 1.33 -3.70
CA GLY A 88 4.41 1.39 -5.17
C GLY A 88 4.54 0.01 -5.79
N ARG A 89 5.40 -0.85 -5.22
CA ARG A 89 5.55 -2.23 -5.70
C ARG A 89 4.30 -3.09 -5.46
N ALA A 90 3.64 -2.93 -4.31
CA ALA A 90 2.45 -3.70 -3.99
C ALA A 90 1.27 -3.37 -4.92
N VAL A 91 1.12 -2.10 -5.29
CA VAL A 91 0.04 -1.61 -6.16
C VAL A 91 0.36 -1.82 -7.64
N LEU A 92 1.57 -1.48 -8.10
CA LEU A 92 1.94 -1.54 -9.52
C LEU A 92 2.47 -2.91 -9.96
N GLY A 93 2.65 -3.86 -9.03
CA GLY A 93 3.18 -5.21 -9.33
C GLY A 93 4.64 -5.26 -9.78
N ARG A 94 5.34 -4.11 -9.86
CA ARG A 94 6.73 -4.01 -10.35
C ARG A 94 7.61 -3.18 -9.40
N PRO A 95 8.95 -3.35 -9.44
CA PRO A 95 9.86 -2.45 -8.75
C PRO A 95 9.65 -0.99 -9.19
N VAL A 96 9.76 -0.06 -8.24
CA VAL A 96 9.57 1.38 -8.44
C VAL A 96 10.80 2.14 -7.96
N ARG A 97 11.23 3.15 -8.71
CA ARG A 97 12.28 4.10 -8.34
C ARG A 97 11.68 5.47 -8.06
N ILE A 98 11.57 5.84 -6.78
CA ILE A 98 10.94 7.10 -6.35
C ILE A 98 11.50 8.32 -7.09
N GLY A 99 12.83 8.45 -7.17
CA GLY A 99 13.46 9.61 -7.82
C GLY A 99 13.16 9.75 -9.32
N ALA A 100 12.71 8.67 -9.99
CA ALA A 100 12.40 8.69 -11.42
C ALA A 100 10.90 8.76 -11.72
N GLU A 101 10.04 8.32 -10.79
CA GLU A 101 8.63 8.04 -11.08
C GLU A 101 7.65 8.85 -10.22
N ARG A 102 8.14 9.54 -9.18
CA ARG A 102 7.27 10.28 -8.27
C ARG A 102 6.46 11.37 -8.98
N GLY A 103 5.25 11.62 -8.49
CA GLY A 103 4.40 12.70 -8.99
C GLY A 103 3.89 12.53 -10.42
N THR A 104 4.03 11.33 -11.00
CA THR A 104 3.47 10.98 -12.30
C THR A 104 2.23 10.10 -12.11
N VAL A 105 1.19 10.34 -12.91
CA VAL A 105 0.00 9.49 -12.96
C VAL A 105 0.32 8.26 -13.80
N MET A 106 0.11 7.08 -13.23
CA MET A 106 0.36 5.79 -13.84
C MET A 106 -0.92 4.96 -13.84
N GLU A 107 -1.01 4.02 -14.77
CA GLU A 107 -2.06 3.00 -14.73
C GLU A 107 -1.80 2.03 -13.57
N GLY A 108 -2.81 1.88 -12.73
CA GLY A 108 -2.85 1.00 -11.57
C GLY A 108 -3.86 -0.14 -11.72
N PRO A 109 -4.05 -0.95 -10.66
CA PRO A 109 -4.85 -2.16 -10.74
C PRO A 109 -6.34 -1.88 -10.97
N GLY A 110 -6.95 -2.64 -11.88
CA GLY A 110 -8.36 -2.52 -12.23
C GLY A 110 -8.71 -1.19 -12.89
N GLY A 111 -7.78 -0.63 -13.67
CA GLY A 111 -7.97 0.62 -14.41
C GLY A 111 -7.90 1.88 -13.54
N ARG A 112 -7.53 1.76 -12.26
CA ARG A 112 -7.38 2.88 -11.32
C ARG A 112 -6.13 3.67 -11.64
N ASP A 113 -6.12 4.95 -11.30
CA ASP A 113 -4.87 5.71 -11.39
C ASP A 113 -4.00 5.42 -10.17
N ALA A 114 -2.70 5.50 -10.34
CA ALA A 114 -1.73 5.34 -9.26
C ALA A 114 -0.68 6.46 -9.34
N VAL A 115 -0.39 7.05 -8.18
CA VAL A 115 0.69 8.04 -8.03
C VAL A 115 1.64 7.56 -6.96
N VAL A 116 2.92 7.46 -7.29
CA VAL A 116 3.95 7.15 -6.30
C VAL A 116 4.54 8.45 -5.76
N THR A 117 4.86 8.46 -4.46
CA THR A 117 5.56 9.58 -3.82
C THR A 117 6.57 9.11 -2.79
N THR A 118 7.38 10.03 -2.28
CA THR A 118 8.29 9.80 -1.15
C THR A 118 7.48 9.46 0.10
N HIS A 119 7.88 8.41 0.83
CA HIS A 119 7.19 8.07 2.09
C HIS A 119 7.39 9.20 3.13
N PRO A 120 6.35 9.66 3.82
CA PRO A 120 6.44 10.79 4.77
C PRO A 120 7.51 10.59 5.85
N SER A 121 7.74 9.35 6.31
CA SER A 121 8.82 9.09 7.28
C SER A 121 10.21 9.46 6.78
N ALA A 122 10.47 9.42 5.47
CA ALA A 122 11.74 9.84 4.90
C ALA A 122 11.89 11.37 4.97
N VAL A 123 10.81 12.10 4.66
CA VAL A 123 10.75 13.56 4.80
C VAL A 123 10.94 13.96 6.26
N LEU A 124 10.25 13.30 7.19
CA LEU A 124 10.36 13.59 8.63
C LEU A 124 11.77 13.34 9.20
N ARG A 125 12.57 12.45 8.60
CA ARG A 125 13.98 12.24 9.00
C ARG A 125 14.89 13.40 8.60
N LEU A 126 14.45 14.25 7.67
CA LEU A 126 15.14 15.49 7.29
C LEU A 126 14.75 16.67 8.19
N ARG A 127 13.79 16.50 9.11
CA ARG A 127 13.38 17.60 10.00
C ARG A 127 14.60 18.17 10.74
N ALA A 128 14.73 19.50 10.74
CA ALA A 128 15.89 20.23 11.25
C ALA A 128 17.21 19.98 10.49
N ARG A 129 17.14 19.48 9.25
CA ARG A 129 18.25 19.37 8.30
C ARG A 129 17.93 20.13 7.03
N GLU A 130 18.97 20.48 6.29
CA GLU A 130 18.85 21.05 4.95
C GLU A 130 18.06 20.09 4.03
N GLY A 131 17.26 20.66 3.13
CA GLY A 131 16.41 19.91 2.19
C GLY A 131 15.06 19.45 2.74
N TYR A 132 14.71 19.74 4.01
CA TYR A 132 13.37 19.41 4.55
C TYR A 132 12.24 20.11 3.79
N ASP A 133 12.36 21.43 3.60
CA ASP A 133 11.29 22.23 2.98
C ASP A 133 11.06 21.83 1.53
N GLU A 134 12.15 21.57 0.78
CA GLU A 134 12.09 21.05 -0.59
C GLU A 134 11.43 19.66 -0.64
N ALA A 135 11.86 18.73 0.22
CA ALA A 135 11.28 17.39 0.26
C ALA A 135 9.81 17.40 0.68
N PHE A 136 9.42 18.32 1.57
CA PHE A 136 8.03 18.50 1.99
C PHE A 136 7.19 19.12 0.88
N ALA A 137 7.67 20.18 0.23
CA ALA A 137 6.99 20.79 -0.90
C ALA A 137 6.77 19.79 -2.04
N ALA A 138 7.81 19.02 -2.37
CA ALA A 138 7.72 17.98 -3.37
C ALA A 138 6.66 16.93 -3.00
N LEU A 139 6.60 16.46 -1.75
CA LEU A 139 5.55 15.54 -1.30
C LEU A 139 4.16 16.14 -1.49
N VAL A 140 3.97 17.41 -1.12
CA VAL A 140 2.69 18.11 -1.31
C VAL A 140 2.33 18.21 -2.80
N ASP A 141 3.29 18.48 -3.68
CA ASP A 141 3.05 18.55 -5.12
C ASP A 141 2.60 17.21 -5.71
N ASP A 142 3.20 16.09 -5.29
CA ASP A 142 2.72 14.77 -5.73
C ASP A 142 1.29 14.49 -5.26
N LEU A 143 0.94 14.92 -4.04
CA LEU A 143 -0.43 14.79 -3.51
C LEU A 143 -1.42 15.65 -4.28
N ARG A 144 -1.01 16.83 -4.75
CA ARG A 144 -1.82 17.67 -5.65
C ARG A 144 -2.02 16.99 -7.00
N THR A 145 -0.98 16.37 -7.58
CA THR A 145 -1.12 15.58 -8.80
C THR A 145 -2.13 14.46 -8.62
N ALA A 146 -2.05 13.71 -7.51
CA ALA A 146 -3.04 12.67 -7.22
C ALA A 146 -4.46 13.23 -7.06
N GLY A 147 -4.61 14.35 -6.35
CA GLY A 147 -5.90 15.03 -6.19
C GLY A 147 -6.53 15.45 -7.52
N ALA A 148 -5.72 15.96 -8.46
CA ALA A 148 -6.17 16.33 -9.80
C ALA A 148 -6.60 15.10 -10.63
N ALA A 149 -5.87 13.99 -10.53
CA ALA A 149 -6.22 12.74 -11.21
C ALA A 149 -7.55 12.15 -10.69
N GLY A 150 -7.76 12.19 -9.37
CA GLY A 150 -8.97 11.66 -8.72
C GLY A 150 -10.26 12.40 -9.11
N THR A 151 -10.19 13.63 -9.61
CA THR A 151 -11.39 14.36 -10.06
C THR A 151 -11.89 13.97 -11.46
N GLY A 152 -11.20 13.07 -12.17
CA GLY A 152 -11.46 12.75 -13.58
C GLY A 152 -12.34 11.52 -13.87
N ARG A 153 -12.67 10.69 -12.88
CA ARG A 153 -13.51 9.48 -13.08
C ARG A 153 -14.96 9.84 -12.80
N ASP A 154 -15.80 9.83 -13.83
CA ASP A 154 -17.23 10.07 -13.68
C ASP A 154 -17.90 8.96 -12.85
N THR A 155 -18.64 9.34 -11.81
CA THR A 155 -19.29 8.43 -10.84
C THR A 155 -20.49 7.65 -11.40
N THR A 156 -20.73 7.72 -12.71
CA THR A 156 -21.88 7.12 -13.40
C THR A 156 -21.82 5.60 -13.57
N ARG A 157 -20.76 4.91 -13.12
CA ARG A 157 -20.65 3.44 -13.19
C ARG A 157 -21.18 2.71 -11.94
N THR A 158 -22.18 3.27 -11.26
CA THR A 158 -23.09 2.49 -10.40
C THR A 158 -24.34 2.19 -11.22
N GLY A 159 -24.22 1.24 -12.14
CA GLY A 159 -25.31 0.84 -13.02
C GLY A 159 -24.95 -0.46 -13.70
N ASP A 160 -25.74 -1.47 -13.41
CA ASP A 160 -25.85 -2.77 -14.08
C ASP A 160 -24.87 -3.86 -13.64
N ASP A 161 -25.36 -4.72 -12.75
CA ASP A 161 -25.23 -6.18 -12.82
C ASP A 161 -26.48 -6.77 -12.12
N GLY A 162 -27.32 -7.44 -12.90
CA GLY A 162 -28.60 -8.04 -12.47
C GLY A 162 -28.50 -9.39 -11.78
#